data_AF-A0A2V8VRP3-F1
#
_entry.id   AF-A0A2V8VRP3-F1
#
_cell.length_a   1.000
_cell.length_b   1.000
_cell.length_c   1.000
_cell.angle_alpha   90.00
_cell.angle_beta   90.00
_cell.angle_gamma   90.00
#
_symmetry.space_group_name_H-M   'P 1'
#
loop_
_entity.id
_entity.type
_entity.pdbx_description
1 polymer ?
#
loop_
_entity_poly.entity_id
_entity_poly.type
_entity_poly.pdbx_seq_one_letter_code
_entity_poly.pdbx_strand_id
1 'polypeptide(L)' 'MRKKKAAVASKKRSSRPSNGMVDFSYANVSYQIDPTRRKVYQRWIEVETAKTCLIMGAWNQSQAQEKRAV' A
#
# COMPACT_ATOMS: atom_id res chain seq x y z
N MET A 1 -1.93 7.45 36.08
CA MET A 1 -2.21 7.69 34.64
C MET A 1 -1.37 6.74 33.78
N ARG A 2 -1.93 5.66 33.24
CA ARG A 2 -1.20 4.70 32.39
C ARG A 2 -1.36 5.09 30.91
N LYS A 3 -0.29 5.62 30.30
CA LYS A 3 -0.22 5.85 28.86
C LYS A 3 0.04 4.51 28.16
N LYS A 4 -0.99 3.91 27.52
CA LYS A 4 -0.81 2.75 26.64
C LYS A 4 -0.15 3.23 25.35
N LYS A 5 1.14 2.96 25.18
CA LYS A 5 1.85 3.12 23.91
C LYS A 5 1.25 2.13 22.91
N ALA A 6 0.65 2.64 21.83
CA ALA A 6 0.21 1.82 20.71
C ALA A 6 1.45 1.19 20.07
N ALA A 7 1.56 -0.13 20.18
CA ALA A 7 2.56 -0.89 19.46
C ALA A 7 2.24 -0.79 17.96
N VAL A 8 3.04 0.00 17.24
CA VAL A 8 3.11 -0.07 15.78
C VAL A 8 3.61 -1.48 15.48
N ALA A 9 2.68 -2.35 15.10
CA ALA A 9 2.98 -3.68 14.60
C ALA A 9 3.70 -3.51 13.26
N SER A 10 5.01 -3.29 13.32
CA SER A 10 5.93 -3.38 12.19
C SER A 10 5.96 -4.85 11.76
N LYS A 11 4.92 -5.26 11.03
CA LYS A 11 4.82 -6.57 10.41
C LYS A 11 5.94 -6.61 9.38
N LYS A 12 7.08 -7.19 9.77
CA LYS A 12 8.20 -7.50 8.88
C LYS A 12 7.63 -8.19 7.65
N ARG A 13 7.54 -7.45 6.55
CA ARG A 13 7.20 -8.02 5.25
C ARG A 13 8.34 -8.93 4.86
N SER A 14 7.99 -10.21 4.73
CA SER A 14 8.82 -11.22 4.08
C SER A 14 9.36 -10.63 2.78
N SER A 15 10.68 -10.53 2.68
CA SER A 15 11.42 -10.13 1.49
C SER A 15 11.37 -11.24 0.44
N ARG A 16 10.16 -11.59 -0.03
CA ARG A 16 10.03 -12.31 -1.30
C ARG A 16 10.40 -11.34 -2.42
N PRO A 17 11.13 -11.78 -3.46
CA PRO A 17 11.47 -10.93 -4.60
C PRO A 17 10.16 -10.39 -5.17
N SER A 18 9.94 -9.10 -4.95
CA SER A 18 8.75 -8.39 -5.38
C SER A 18 8.78 -8.38 -6.91
N ASN A 19 7.84 -9.10 -7.51
CA ASN A 19 7.69 -9.28 -8.95
C ASN A 19 7.23 -7.97 -9.65
N GLY A 20 7.80 -6.83 -9.26
CA GLY A 20 7.28 -5.48 -9.52
C GLY A 20 6.11 -5.07 -8.62
N MET A 21 5.59 -5.95 -7.76
CA MET A 21 4.47 -5.63 -6.87
C MET A 21 4.89 -4.80 -5.67
N VAL A 22 4.23 -3.65 -5.51
CA VAL A 22 4.35 -2.73 -4.38
C VAL A 22 3.17 -2.94 -3.44
N ASP A 23 3.38 -2.61 -2.19
CA ASP A 23 2.66 -3.27 -1.13
C ASP A 23 2.13 -2.07 -0.30
N PHE A 24 0.84 -1.72 -0.44
CA PHE A 24 0.27 -0.41 -0.07
C PHE A 24 -0.94 -0.55 0.88
N SER A 25 -1.12 0.38 1.81
CA SER A 25 -2.26 0.37 2.74
C SER A 25 -3.16 1.58 2.50
N TYR A 26 -4.46 1.32 2.27
CA TYR A 26 -5.46 2.35 2.03
C TYR A 26 -6.75 1.99 2.76
N ALA A 27 -7.34 2.97 3.47
CA ALA A 27 -8.58 2.77 4.25
C ALA A 27 -8.57 1.54 5.20
N ASN A 28 -7.45 1.31 5.90
CA ASN A 28 -7.20 0.16 6.78
C ASN A 28 -7.18 -1.22 6.09
N VAL A 29 -7.07 -1.24 4.76
CA VAL A 29 -6.93 -2.46 3.96
C VAL A 29 -5.55 -2.49 3.31
N SER A 30 -4.91 -3.66 3.32
CA SER A 30 -3.66 -3.89 2.61
C SER A 30 -3.91 -4.39 1.20
N TYR A 31 -3.27 -3.73 0.23
CA TYR A 31 -3.32 -4.00 -1.20
C TYR A 31 -1.93 -4.29 -1.75
N GLN A 32 -1.90 -4.99 -2.87
CA GLN A 32 -0.73 -5.14 -3.71
C GLN A 32 -0.97 -4.43 -5.04
N ILE A 33 -0.10 -3.49 -5.37
CA ILE A 33 -0.15 -2.68 -6.57
C ILE A 33 0.89 -3.21 -7.54
N ASP A 34 0.45 -3.52 -8.76
CA ASP A 34 1.33 -3.68 -9.91
C ASP A 34 1.36 -2.34 -10.66
N PRO A 35 2.43 -1.54 -10.50
CA PRO A 35 2.52 -0.22 -11.10
C PRO A 35 2.69 -0.26 -12.61
N THR A 36 3.31 -1.32 -13.14
CA THR A 36 3.53 -1.52 -14.57
C THR A 36 2.21 -1.79 -15.29
N ARG A 37 1.37 -2.66 -14.72
CA ARG A 37 0.06 -3.02 -15.28
C ARG A 37 -1.07 -2.10 -14.80
N ARG A 38 -0.79 -1.21 -13.86
CA ARG A 38 -1.75 -0.32 -13.18
C ARG A 38 -2.91 -1.11 -12.57
N LYS A 39 -2.59 -2.27 -11.97
CA LYS A 39 -3.55 -3.17 -11.33
C LYS A 39 -3.38 -3.18 -9.82
N VAL A 40 -4.49 -3.34 -9.12
CA VAL A 40 -4.52 -3.43 -7.66
C VAL A 40 -5.15 -4.75 -7.26
N TYR A 41 -4.53 -5.44 -6.31
CA TYR A 41 -4.95 -6.73 -5.81
C TYR A 41 -5.20 -6.67 -4.32
N GLN A 42 -6.24 -7.35 -3.85
CA GLN A 42 -6.52 -7.61 -2.45
C GLN A 42 -6.56 -9.11 -2.24
N ARG A 43 -5.64 -9.66 -1.44
CA ARG A 43 -5.54 -11.13 -1.19
C ARG A 43 -5.62 -11.95 -2.49
N TRP A 44 -4.85 -11.56 -3.51
CA TRP A 44 -4.80 -12.20 -4.84
C TRP A 44 -5.99 -11.95 -5.77
N ILE A 45 -7.00 -11.19 -5.34
CA ILE A 45 -8.17 -10.83 -6.14
C ILE A 45 -7.95 -9.43 -6.73
N GLU A 46 -8.11 -9.28 -8.05
CA GLU A 46 -8.06 -7.98 -8.71
C GLU A 46 -9.22 -7.10 -8.21
N VAL A 47 -8.89 -5.89 -7.77
CA VAL A 47 -9.87 -4.93 -7.26
C VAL A 47 -10.56 -4.25 -8.44
N GLU A 48 -11.87 -4.04 -8.32
CA GLU A 48 -12.69 -3.35 -9.31
C GLU A 48 -12.07 -2.02 -9.79
N THR A 49 -12.24 -1.72 -11.08
CA THR A 49 -11.64 -0.57 -11.75
C THR A 49 -11.91 0.77 -11.04
N ALA A 50 -13.14 0.98 -10.54
CA ALA A 50 -13.51 2.21 -9.84
C ALA A 50 -12.68 2.44 -8.56
N LYS A 51 -12.44 1.38 -7.77
CA LYS A 51 -11.61 1.43 -6.56
C LYS A 51 -10.12 1.49 -6.91
N THR A 52 -9.70 0.84 -7.99
CA THR A 52 -8.32 0.90 -8.49
C THR A 52 -7.88 2.33 -8.75
N CYS A 53 -8.71 3.18 -9.37
CA CYS A 53 -8.38 4.60 -9.58
C CYS A 53 -8.11 5.34 -8.26
N LEU A 54 -8.93 5.12 -7.23
CA LEU A 54 -8.76 5.76 -5.92
C LEU A 54 -7.47 5.31 -5.24
N ILE A 55 -7.21 4.00 -5.23
CA ILE A 55 -6.03 3.41 -4.57
C ILE A 55 -4.74 3.83 -5.29
N MET A 56 -4.73 3.80 -6.62
CA MET A 56 -3.59 4.25 -7.42
C MET A 56 -3.33 5.75 -7.25
N GLY A 57 -4.38 6.57 -7.15
CA GLY A 57 -4.27 8.00 -6.87
C GLY A 57 -3.64 8.27 -5.50
N ALA A 58 -4.11 7.58 -4.47
CA ALA A 58 -3.54 7.68 -3.12
C ALA A 58 -2.08 7.21 -3.07
N TRP A 59 -1.73 6.14 -3.79
CA TRP A 59 -0.36 5.65 -3.89
C TRP A 59 0.56 6.67 -4.57
N ASN A 60 0.15 7.24 -5.70
CA ASN A 60 0.92 8.29 -6.39
C ASN A 60 1.14 9.53 -5.51
N GLN A 61 0.14 9.96 -4.75
CA GLN A 61 0.27 11.07 -3.80
C GLN A 61 1.28 10.75 -2.69
N SER A 62 1.23 9.54 -2.14
CA SER A 62 2.18 9.09 -1.12
C SER A 62 3.62 9.09 -1.64
N GLN A 63 3.83 8.70 -2.91
CA GLN A 63 5.15 8.73 -3.55
C GLN A 63 5.62 10.16 -3.83
N ALA A 64 4.73 11.06 -4.23
CA ALA A 64 5.05 12.47 -4.43
C ALA A 64 5.43 13.18 -3.11
N GLN A 65 4.81 12.80 -2.00
CA GLN A 65 5.15 13.31 -0.68
C GLN A 65 6.52 12.84 -0.21
N GLU A 66 6.86 11.57 -0.43
CA GLU A 66 8.18 11.01 -0.09
C GLU A 66 9.31 11.75 -0.82
N LYS A 67 9.13 12.07 -2.10
CA LYS A 67 10.14 12.81 -2.89
C LYS A 67 10.33 14.27 -2.49
N ARG A 68 9.37 14.87 -1.77
CA ARG A 68 9.45 16.28 -1.30
C ARG A 68 10.03 16.41 0.10
N ALA A 69 10.21 15.31 0.82
CA ALA A 69 10.77 15.28 2.17
C ALA A 69 12.30 15.07 2.21
N VAL A 70 12.95 15.06 1.04
CA VAL A 70 14.41 14.96 0.84
C VAL A 70 14.95 16.31 0.41
#